data_AF-A0A920HRV2-F1
#
_entry.id   AF-A0A920HRV2-F1
#
_cell.length_a   1.000
_cell.length_b   1.000
_cell.length_c   1.000
_cell.angle_alpha   90.00
_cell.angle_beta   90.00
_cell.angle_gamma   90.00
#
_symmetry.space_group_name_H-M   'P 1'
#
loop_
_entity.id
_entity.type
_entity.pdbx_description
1 polymer ?
#
loop_
_entity_poly.entity_id
_entity_poly.type
_entity_poly.pdbx_seq_one_letter_code
_entity_poly.pdbx_strand_id
1 'polypeptide(L)'
;MPALENISLWHERDISHSSVERFIGPDTTITLDFALNRLNNVVENMVVYPDNMMRNLENLMVLFFLKEFYSLTQKNISREDSYLMVQRNSMKVWNDEGSFYELIKKIKKFVQFYLMMKLTISLI
;
A
#
# COMPACT_ATOMS: atom_id res chain seq x y z
N MET A 1 -15.64 -3.12 25.17
CA MET A 1 -15.93 -4.47 24.62
C MET A 1 -16.21 -5.33 25.82
N PRO A 2 -17.35 -6.01 25.91
CA PRO A 2 -17.76 -6.73 27.13
C PRO A 2 -16.70 -7.71 27.64
N ALA A 3 -15.98 -8.39 26.74
CA ALA A 3 -14.86 -9.27 27.11
C ALA A 3 -13.70 -8.53 27.82
N LEU A 4 -13.41 -7.28 27.47
CA LEU A 4 -12.38 -6.46 28.12
C LEU A 4 -12.87 -5.90 29.46
N GLU A 5 -14.16 -5.65 29.60
CA GLU A 5 -14.78 -5.19 30.85
C GLU A 5 -14.81 -6.28 31.92
N ASN A 6 -14.84 -7.55 31.50
CA ASN A 6 -14.77 -8.73 32.39
C ASN A 6 -13.38 -8.98 33.01
N ILE A 7 -12.36 -8.18 32.72
CA ILE A 7 -10.98 -8.40 33.21
C ILE A 7 -10.81 -7.89 34.66
N SER A 8 -11.36 -6.72 34.98
CA SER A 8 -11.17 -6.07 36.29
C SER A 8 -12.20 -6.53 37.32
N LEU A 9 -12.13 -7.81 37.70
CA LEU A 9 -13.00 -8.41 38.72
C LEU A 9 -12.58 -7.99 40.14
N TRP A 10 -13.53 -8.01 41.07
CA TRP A 10 -13.27 -7.58 42.45
C TRP A 10 -12.63 -8.69 43.29
N HIS A 11 -11.62 -8.32 44.08
CA HIS A 11 -10.88 -9.21 44.98
C HIS A 11 -10.36 -10.47 44.27
N GLU A 12 -10.64 -11.66 44.81
CA GLU A 12 -10.15 -12.93 44.26
C GLU A 12 -10.95 -13.39 43.03
N ARG A 13 -12.21 -12.94 42.86
CA ARG A 13 -13.11 -13.11 41.68
C ARG A 13 -14.57 -12.86 42.08
N ASP A 14 -15.32 -12.09 41.28
CA ASP A 14 -16.79 -12.07 41.27
C ASP A 14 -17.37 -12.84 40.05
N ILE A 15 -18.69 -13.07 39.98
CA ILE A 15 -19.33 -13.91 38.93
C ILE A 15 -19.94 -13.11 37.77
N SER A 16 -19.79 -11.79 37.72
CA SER A 16 -20.42 -10.95 36.69
C SER A 16 -20.04 -11.36 35.26
N HIS A 17 -18.81 -11.82 35.05
CA HIS A 17 -18.32 -12.32 33.77
C HIS A 17 -19.09 -13.56 33.26
N SER A 18 -19.64 -14.40 34.15
CA SER A 18 -20.28 -15.67 33.75
C SER A 18 -21.53 -15.47 32.89
N SER A 19 -22.33 -14.43 33.14
CA SER A 19 -23.51 -14.14 32.31
C SER A 19 -23.10 -13.70 30.92
N VAL A 20 -22.09 -12.82 30.82
CA VAL A 20 -21.53 -12.33 29.56
C VAL A 20 -20.89 -13.47 28.76
N GLU A 21 -20.07 -14.30 29.39
CA GLU A 21 -19.34 -15.42 28.77
C GLU A 21 -20.26 -16.48 28.16
N ARG A 22 -21.44 -16.71 28.75
CA ARG A 22 -22.45 -17.63 28.17
C ARG A 22 -23.01 -17.17 26.84
N PHE A 23 -22.94 -15.88 26.52
CA PHE A 23 -23.30 -15.35 25.21
C PHE A 23 -22.07 -15.22 24.33
N ILE A 24 -21.06 -14.47 24.79
CA ILE A 24 -19.92 -14.15 23.94
C ILE A 24 -19.12 -15.39 23.53
N GLY A 25 -18.97 -16.41 24.40
CA GLY A 25 -18.22 -17.62 24.09
C GLY A 25 -18.79 -18.38 22.89
N PRO A 26 -20.03 -18.91 22.97
CA PRO A 26 -20.64 -19.63 21.86
C PRO A 26 -20.88 -18.73 20.64
N ASP A 27 -21.40 -17.51 20.84
CA ASP A 27 -21.80 -16.67 19.71
C ASP A 27 -20.60 -16.24 18.88
N THR A 28 -19.48 -15.84 19.52
CA THR A 28 -18.27 -15.42 18.78
C THR A 28 -17.61 -16.59 18.07
N THR A 29 -17.54 -17.77 18.69
CA THR A 29 -16.91 -18.94 18.09
C THR A 29 -17.71 -19.49 16.90
N ILE A 30 -19.04 -19.61 17.03
CA ILE A 30 -19.92 -20.01 15.92
C ILE A 30 -19.90 -18.98 14.80
N THR A 31 -20.00 -17.69 15.13
CA THR A 31 -19.98 -16.62 14.12
C THR A 31 -18.65 -16.59 13.38
N LEU A 32 -17.53 -16.77 14.08
CA LEU A 32 -16.21 -16.79 13.47
C LEU A 32 -16.04 -18.01 12.54
N ASP A 33 -16.46 -19.20 12.96
CA ASP A 33 -16.41 -20.39 12.11
C ASP A 33 -17.22 -20.20 10.82
N PHE A 34 -18.45 -19.70 10.94
CA PHE A 34 -19.28 -19.38 9.78
C PHE A 34 -18.62 -18.32 8.88
N ALA A 35 -18.09 -17.24 9.46
CA ALA A 35 -17.45 -16.17 8.72
C ALA A 35 -16.21 -16.67 7.96
N LEU A 36 -15.39 -17.53 8.58
CA LEU A 36 -14.22 -18.12 7.94
C LEU A 36 -14.61 -19.05 6.79
N ASN A 37 -15.59 -19.94 7.01
CA ASN A 37 -16.10 -20.82 5.96
C ASN A 37 -16.71 -20.03 4.80
N ARG A 38 -17.41 -18.93 5.09
CA ARG A 38 -17.96 -18.05 4.06
C ARG A 38 -16.87 -17.27 3.33
N LEU A 39 -15.88 -16.76 4.05
CA LEU A 39 -14.75 -16.02 3.47
C LEU A 39 -13.92 -16.89 2.54
N ASN A 40 -13.66 -18.15 2.92
CA ASN A 40 -12.96 -19.12 2.07
C ASN A 40 -13.66 -19.24 0.71
N ASN A 41 -14.98 -19.41 0.70
CA ASN A 41 -15.76 -19.47 -0.54
C ASN A 41 -15.69 -18.17 -1.35
N VAL A 42 -15.71 -17.00 -0.70
CA VAL A 42 -15.60 -15.70 -1.38
C VAL A 42 -14.23 -15.55 -2.05
N VAL A 43 -13.15 -15.91 -1.34
CA VAL A 43 -11.79 -15.82 -1.88
C VAL A 43 -11.56 -16.84 -2.99
N GLU A 44 -12.01 -18.08 -2.82
CA GLU A 44 -11.89 -19.15 -3.82
C GLU A 44 -12.60 -18.80 -5.14
N ASN A 45 -13.77 -18.18 -5.05
CA ASN A 45 -14.59 -17.83 -6.21
C ASN A 45 -14.46 -16.35 -6.62
N MET A 46 -13.45 -15.64 -6.10
CA MET A 46 -13.28 -14.23 -6.38
C MET A 46 -12.90 -14.00 -7.84
N VAL A 47 -13.76 -13.30 -8.59
CA VAL A 47 -13.43 -12.89 -9.96
C VAL A 47 -12.52 -11.67 -9.91
N VAL A 48 -11.25 -11.87 -10.28
CA VAL A 48 -10.25 -10.81 -10.38
C VAL A 48 -10.15 -10.34 -11.83
N TYR A 49 -10.04 -9.03 -12.03
CA TYR A 49 -9.88 -8.39 -13.34
C TYR A 49 -8.49 -7.72 -13.46
N PRO A 50 -7.44 -8.45 -13.89
CA PRO A 50 -6.09 -7.93 -13.97
C PRO A 50 -5.97 -6.67 -14.84
N ASP A 51 -6.70 -6.60 -15.95
CA ASP A 51 -6.66 -5.44 -16.85
C ASP A 51 -7.20 -4.17 -16.18
N ASN A 52 -8.25 -4.31 -15.37
CA ASN A 52 -8.78 -3.19 -14.58
C ASN A 52 -7.79 -2.78 -13.48
N MET A 53 -7.09 -3.73 -12.86
CA MET A 53 -6.04 -3.43 -11.89
C MET A 53 -4.89 -2.66 -12.54
N MET A 54 -4.44 -3.09 -13.71
CA MET A 54 -3.39 -2.39 -14.47
C MET A 54 -3.83 -0.99 -14.89
N ARG A 55 -5.03 -0.84 -15.46
CA ARG A 55 -5.59 0.47 -15.80
C ARG A 55 -5.66 1.40 -14.60
N ASN A 56 -6.08 0.89 -13.43
CA ASN A 56 -6.12 1.70 -12.20
C ASN A 56 -4.72 2.10 -11.73
N LEU A 57 -3.73 1.22 -11.84
CA LEU A 57 -2.33 1.52 -11.51
C LEU A 57 -1.73 2.57 -12.46
N GLU A 58 -2.00 2.44 -13.75
CA GLU A 58 -1.60 3.42 -14.77
C GLU A 58 -2.23 4.78 -14.52
N ASN A 59 -3.50 4.83 -14.12
CA ASN A 59 -4.21 6.07 -13.79
C ASN A 59 -3.72 6.70 -12.49
N LEU A 60 -3.38 5.88 -11.48
CA LEU A 60 -2.93 6.39 -10.18
C LEU A 60 -1.52 6.97 -10.24
N MET A 61 -0.67 6.53 -11.18
CA MET A 61 0.71 7.00 -11.45
C MET A 61 1.68 7.02 -10.25
N VAL A 62 1.20 6.72 -9.04
CA VAL A 62 1.92 6.76 -7.76
C VAL A 62 3.05 5.74 -7.70
N LEU A 63 2.89 4.58 -8.36
CA LEU A 63 3.91 3.53 -8.38
C LEU A 63 5.17 3.98 -9.15
N PHE A 64 4.99 4.69 -10.27
CA PHE A 64 6.09 5.30 -11.01
C PHE A 64 6.75 6.42 -10.19
N PHE A 65 5.98 7.21 -9.44
CA PHE A 65 6.57 8.30 -8.64
C PHE A 65 7.49 7.77 -7.53
N LEU A 66 7.08 6.70 -6.85
CA LEU A 66 7.82 6.12 -5.73
C LEU A 66 9.08 5.37 -6.17
N LYS A 67 9.04 4.62 -7.28
CA LYS A 67 10.21 3.92 -7.83
C LYS A 67 11.28 4.91 -8.27
N GLU A 68 10.89 5.95 -8.98
CA GLU A 68 11.81 6.93 -9.53
C GLU A 68 12.43 7.76 -8.40
N PHE A 69 11.65 8.17 -7.39
CA PHE A 69 12.18 8.79 -6.18
C PHE A 69 13.26 7.95 -5.52
N TYR A 70 12.98 6.66 -5.27
CA TYR A 70 13.93 5.77 -4.61
C TYR A 70 15.20 5.59 -5.45
N SER A 71 15.06 5.40 -6.76
CA SER A 71 16.19 5.30 -7.68
C SER A 71 17.07 6.56 -7.72
N LEU A 72 16.51 7.75 -7.50
CA LEU A 72 17.28 9.00 -7.45
C LEU A 72 18.08 9.10 -6.14
N THR A 73 17.47 8.72 -5.01
CA THR A 73 18.15 8.74 -3.71
C THR A 73 19.34 7.77 -3.62
N GLN A 74 19.29 6.65 -4.35
CA GLN A 74 20.39 5.67 -4.38
C GLN A 74 21.63 6.14 -5.17
N LYS A 75 21.53 7.20 -6.00
CA LYS A 75 22.62 7.63 -6.88
C LYS A 75 23.11 9.05 -6.61
N ASN A 76 23.28 9.38 -5.33
CA ASN A 76 23.87 10.63 -4.83
C ASN A 76 23.07 11.91 -5.13
N ILE A 77 21.77 11.81 -5.43
CA ILE A 77 20.87 12.97 -5.37
C ILE A 77 20.31 13.04 -3.95
N SER A 78 20.30 14.23 -3.34
CA SER A 78 19.72 14.41 -2.01
C SER A 78 18.26 13.98 -2.01
N ARG A 79 17.79 13.49 -0.86
CA ARG A 79 16.40 13.08 -0.68
C ARG A 79 15.43 14.24 -0.96
N GLU A 80 15.82 15.45 -0.58
CA GLU A 80 15.06 16.68 -0.81
C GLU A 80 14.98 17.03 -2.31
N ASP A 81 16.11 17.02 -3.03
CA ASP A 81 16.14 17.27 -4.47
C ASP A 81 15.30 16.23 -5.24
N SER A 82 15.41 14.96 -4.85
CA SER A 82 14.66 13.86 -5.44
C SER A 82 13.15 14.04 -5.22
N TYR A 83 12.75 14.50 -4.04
CA TYR A 83 11.36 14.76 -3.70
C TYR A 83 10.80 15.92 -4.54
N LEU A 84 11.52 17.05 -4.59
CA LEU A 84 11.12 18.22 -5.38
C LEU A 84 11.00 17.90 -6.87
N MET A 85 11.93 17.10 -7.41
CA MET A 85 11.89 16.68 -8.81
C MET A 85 10.68 15.80 -9.11
N VAL A 86 10.44 14.77 -8.31
CA VAL A 86 9.29 13.88 -8.52
C VAL A 86 7.97 14.65 -8.32
N GLN A 87 7.82 15.37 -7.21
CA GLN A 87 6.60 16.10 -6.86
C GLN A 87 6.20 17.12 -7.94
N ARG A 88 7.14 17.93 -8.45
CA ARG A 88 6.85 18.92 -9.50
C ARG A 88 6.36 18.28 -10.78
N ASN A 89 6.91 17.14 -11.17
CA ASN A 89 6.50 16.47 -12.40
C ASN A 89 5.20 15.68 -12.19
N SER A 90 5.00 15.07 -11.02
CA SER A 90 3.72 14.44 -10.65
C SER A 90 2.57 15.44 -10.66
N MET A 91 2.77 16.67 -10.17
CA MET A 91 1.74 17.72 -10.22
C MET A 91 1.38 18.15 -11.64
N LYS A 92 2.35 18.21 -12.56
CA LYS A 92 2.09 18.52 -13.97
C LYS A 92 1.26 17.45 -14.66
N VAL A 93 1.56 16.20 -14.36
CA VAL A 93 0.82 15.06 -14.88
C VAL A 93 -0.61 15.05 -14.34
N TRP A 94 -0.79 15.40 -13.07
CA TRP A 94 -2.11 15.57 -12.47
C TRP A 94 -2.94 16.67 -13.16
N ASN A 95 -2.28 17.69 -13.71
CA ASN A 95 -2.91 18.75 -14.50
C ASN A 95 -3.02 18.42 -16.00
N ASP A 96 -2.90 17.14 -16.40
CA ASP A 96 -2.94 16.67 -17.78
C ASP A 96 -1.89 17.30 -18.73
N GLU A 97 -0.76 17.77 -18.20
CA GLU A 97 0.32 18.39 -18.98
C GLU A 97 1.25 17.35 -19.68
N GLY A 98 0.81 16.09 -19.78
CA GLY A 98 1.52 15.00 -20.47
C GLY A 98 1.93 13.84 -19.58
N SER A 99 2.65 12.87 -20.14
CA SER A 99 3.09 11.66 -19.42
C SER A 99 4.23 11.94 -18.45
N PHE A 100 4.18 11.34 -17.25
CA PHE A 100 5.22 11.47 -16.23
C PHE A 100 6.61 11.10 -16.75
N TYR A 101 6.69 10.03 -17.54
CA TYR A 101 7.95 9.55 -18.09
C TYR A 101 8.60 10.59 -19.01
N GLU A 102 7.80 11.29 -19.82
CA GLU A 102 8.28 12.36 -20.70
C GLU A 102 8.74 13.58 -19.91
N LEU A 103 8.00 13.94 -18.87
CA LEU A 103 8.30 15.09 -18.02
C LEU A 103 9.58 14.88 -17.19
N ILE A 104 9.73 13.69 -16.59
CA ILE A 104 10.95 13.32 -15.87
C ILE A 104 12.15 13.22 -16.82
N LYS A 105 11.98 12.67 -18.02
CA LYS A 105 13.05 12.59 -19.02
C LYS A 105 13.53 13.96 -19.50
N LYS A 106 12.77 15.04 -19.34
CA LYS A 106 13.24 16.40 -19.67
C LYS A 106 14.16 17.01 -18.60
N ILE A 107 14.22 16.41 -17.40
CA ILE A 107 15.09 16.90 -16.33
C ILE A 107 16.55 16.59 -16.67
N LYS A 108 17.39 17.62 -16.88
CA LYS A 108 18.82 17.45 -17.21
C LYS A 108 19.56 16.47 -16.29
N LYS A 109 19.34 16.57 -14.96
CA LYS A 109 19.91 15.64 -13.96
C LYS A 109 19.46 14.19 -14.18
N PHE A 110 18.22 13.96 -14.61
CA PHE A 110 17.68 12.62 -14.92
C PHE A 110 18.18 12.09 -16.27
N VAL A 111 18.31 12.92 -17.30
CA VAL A 111 18.90 12.54 -18.60
C VAL A 111 20.35 12.11 -18.43
N GLN A 112 21.11 12.85 -17.63
CA GLN A 112 22.49 12.52 -17.30
C GLN A 112 22.58 11.17 -16.57
N PHE A 113 21.60 10.87 -15.69
CA PHE A 113 21.43 9.54 -15.07
C PHE A 113 21.13 8.43 -16.10
N TYR A 114 20.18 8.62 -17.02
CA TYR A 114 19.78 7.60 -18.00
C TYR A 114 20.90 7.33 -19.03
N LEU A 115 21.64 8.36 -19.45
CA LEU A 115 22.81 8.25 -20.31
C LEU A 115 23.97 7.51 -19.60
N MET A 116 24.22 7.81 -18.33
CA MET A 116 25.26 7.14 -17.54
C MET A 116 24.94 5.64 -17.37
N MET A 117 23.66 5.29 -17.19
CA MET A 117 23.21 3.89 -17.09
C MET A 117 23.37 3.10 -18.40
N LYS A 118 23.09 3.72 -19.56
CA LYS A 118 23.34 3.10 -20.88
C LYS A 118 24.83 2.86 -21.14
N LEU A 119 25.70 3.75 -20.69
CA LEU A 119 27.15 3.60 -20.81
C LEU A 119 27.69 2.45 -19.95
N THR A 120 27.15 2.23 -18.74
CA THR A 120 27.58 1.12 -17.88
C THR A 120 27.15 -0.25 -18.37
N ILE A 121 25.98 -0.35 -19.03
CA ILE A 121 25.49 -1.63 -19.62
C ILE A 121 26.14 -1.92 -20.97
N SER A 122 26.71 -0.93 -21.66
CA SER A 122 27.45 -1.12 -22.92
C SER A 122 28.94 -1.49 -22.71
N LEU A 123 29.43 -1.44 -21.47
CA LEU A 123 30.83 -1.72 -21.09
C LEU A 123 30.97 -3.08 -20.36
N ILE A 124 29.90 -3.89 -20.34
CA ILE A 124 29.85 -5.29 -19.91
C ILE A 124 29.25 -6.09 -21.08
#